data_AF-A0A544ZK44-F1
#
_entry.id   AF-A0A544ZK44-F1
#
_cell.length_a   1.000
_cell.length_b   1.000
_cell.length_c   1.000
_cell.angle_alpha   90.00
_cell.angle_beta   90.00
_cell.angle_gamma   90.00
#
_symmetry.space_group_name_H-M   'P 1'
#
loop_
_entity.id
_entity.type
_entity.pdbx_description
1 polymer ?
#
loop_
_entity_poly.entity_id
_entity_poly.type
_entity_poly.pdbx_seq_one_letter_code
_entity_poly.pdbx_strand_id
1 'polypeptide(L)'
;MTPTRVTLHDLGVRRDREEWIVGRVETGDVIAVPAQGMRVIRLFQEGATVPEVERRLGAETGTRMNVGGFVDGLVRAGLVAAVDGTPVPADPPPPPTFPRLLPRHVRWTLNPFLHAALATVILAGAAVALLRPGVVPGWRDLLWSDRGTPVLLAQTAAGWLLILLHELAHLCTARAAGVPGRIRFGTRLQFLTAQTEVSGIWLAERRVRLTVYLSGMALDAAVCAVCLLLTVPAGPHPALSVVAMTALVMLSTQFLVFMRTDLYFVLQDMTGCRNLYGDSAAYAAHVCRRALLRRSADPLARLPRAEGRWVRAYTALLLAGTALCLCLAVAVTIPATLGLLAGSVRALLDPPGWVAAADGVVTVLVVTGFHVLWATTWWRRHGPKARRAAGLLRRNRDPERSVR
;
A
#
# COMPACT_ATOMS: atom_id res chain seq x y z
N MET A 1 -10.24 22.83 -30.99
CA MET A 1 -9.08 23.69 -31.31
C MET A 1 -7.84 22.95 -30.83
N THR A 2 -6.83 22.80 -31.68
CA THR A 2 -5.55 22.18 -31.26
C THR A 2 -4.88 23.16 -30.29
N PRO A 3 -4.49 22.74 -29.07
CA PRO A 3 -3.85 23.63 -28.11
C PRO A 3 -2.59 24.22 -28.73
N THR A 4 -2.36 25.53 -28.59
CA THR A 4 -1.22 26.19 -29.23
C THR A 4 -0.03 26.23 -28.27
N ARG A 5 -0.24 26.59 -27.01
CA ARG A 5 0.77 26.67 -25.95
C ARG A 5 0.36 25.85 -24.74
N VAL A 6 1.29 25.08 -24.21
CA VAL A 6 1.07 24.20 -23.05
C VAL A 6 2.06 24.58 -21.96
N THR A 7 1.55 24.87 -20.76
CA THR A 7 2.36 25.09 -19.57
C THR A 7 2.27 23.87 -18.68
N LEU A 8 3.39 23.22 -18.39
CA LEU A 8 3.44 22.06 -17.51
C LEU A 8 3.55 22.50 -16.05
N HIS A 9 3.12 21.64 -15.13
CA HIS A 9 3.46 21.79 -13.71
C HIS A 9 4.97 21.61 -13.49
N ASP A 10 5.44 21.81 -12.27
CA ASP A 10 6.79 21.37 -11.89
C ASP A 10 6.81 19.83 -11.87
N LEU A 11 7.58 19.25 -12.80
CA LEU A 11 7.63 17.81 -13.04
C LEU A 11 8.99 17.26 -12.60
N GLY A 12 8.97 16.28 -11.70
CA GLY A 12 10.12 15.43 -11.47
C GLY A 12 10.30 14.46 -12.64
N VAL A 13 11.54 14.12 -12.95
CA VAL A 13 11.91 13.27 -14.09
C VAL A 13 12.95 12.26 -13.64
N ARG A 14 12.77 10.99 -14.01
CA ARG A 14 13.73 9.91 -13.78
C ARG A 14 13.80 8.99 -14.97
N ARG A 15 15.01 8.60 -15.38
CA ARG A 15 15.18 7.54 -16.39
C ARG A 15 14.87 6.17 -15.79
N ASP A 16 14.15 5.34 -16.53
CA ASP A 16 13.79 3.97 -16.17
C ASP A 16 13.96 3.04 -17.38
N ARG A 17 15.15 2.42 -17.49
CA ARG A 17 15.55 1.63 -18.66
C ARG A 17 15.48 2.46 -19.95
N GLU A 18 14.61 2.06 -20.90
CA GLU A 18 14.38 2.73 -22.20
C GLU A 18 13.30 3.82 -22.14
N GLU A 19 12.65 3.98 -20.98
CA GLU A 19 11.56 4.93 -20.78
C GLU A 19 11.93 5.95 -19.69
N TRP A 20 11.07 6.96 -19.56
CA TRP A 20 11.19 8.03 -18.57
C TRP A 20 9.95 8.04 -17.69
N ILE A 21 10.15 8.09 -16.37
CA ILE A 21 9.08 8.36 -15.43
C ILE A 21 9.04 9.86 -15.20
N VAL A 22 7.87 10.45 -15.44
CA VAL A 22 7.63 11.88 -15.32
C VAL A 22 6.38 12.09 -14.49
N GLY A 23 6.40 13.05 -13.58
CA GLY A 23 5.22 13.31 -12.76
C GLY A 23 5.38 14.40 -11.71
N ARG A 24 4.32 14.61 -10.94
CA ARG A 24 4.26 15.59 -9.86
C ARG A 24 4.52 14.91 -8.52
N VAL A 25 5.56 15.34 -7.81
CA VAL A 25 5.92 14.76 -6.50
C VAL A 25 4.82 14.96 -5.47
N GLU A 26 4.16 16.13 -5.50
CA GLU A 26 3.18 16.54 -4.49
C GLU A 26 1.88 15.71 -4.53
N THR A 27 1.33 15.53 -5.74
CA THR A 27 0.12 14.73 -5.95
C THR A 27 0.45 13.24 -5.99
N GLY A 28 1.62 12.89 -6.55
CA GLY A 28 2.03 11.52 -6.82
C GLY A 28 1.53 11.01 -8.18
N ASP A 29 1.03 11.90 -9.04
CA ASP A 29 0.63 11.56 -10.40
C ASP A 29 1.89 11.36 -11.25
N VAL A 30 2.10 10.13 -11.70
CA VAL A 30 3.28 9.71 -12.45
C VAL A 30 2.88 8.89 -13.67
N ILE A 31 3.56 9.15 -14.78
CA ILE A 31 3.42 8.39 -16.02
C ILE A 31 4.78 7.92 -16.51
N ALA A 32 4.78 6.85 -17.29
CA ALA A 32 5.92 6.45 -18.09
C ALA A 32 5.75 6.96 -19.51
N VAL A 33 6.81 7.54 -20.07
CA VAL A 33 6.84 8.03 -21.45
C VAL A 33 8.08 7.49 -22.16
N PRO A 34 7.99 7.16 -23.47
CA PRO A 34 9.16 6.82 -24.26
C PRO A 34 10.07 8.04 -24.44
N ALA A 35 11.30 7.81 -24.93
CA ALA A 35 12.28 8.88 -25.17
C ALA A 35 11.71 10.05 -26.02
N GLN A 36 10.91 9.74 -27.04
CA GLN A 36 10.24 10.76 -27.87
C GLN A 36 9.23 11.60 -27.06
N GLY A 37 8.46 10.96 -26.16
CA GLY A 37 7.54 11.67 -25.26
C GLY A 37 8.28 12.58 -24.28
N MET A 38 9.44 12.14 -23.77
CA MET A 38 10.31 12.99 -22.95
C MET A 38 10.86 14.18 -23.73
N ARG A 39 11.18 14.00 -25.02
CA ARG A 39 11.61 15.09 -25.91
C ARG A 39 10.51 16.13 -26.10
N VAL A 40 9.26 15.70 -26.31
CA VAL A 40 8.08 16.60 -26.35
C VAL A 40 7.99 17.43 -25.06
N ILE A 41 8.11 16.78 -23.89
CA ILE A 41 8.03 17.45 -22.58
C ILE A 41 9.13 18.52 -22.44
N ARG A 42 10.37 18.21 -22.82
CA ARG A 42 11.49 19.18 -22.78
C ARG A 42 11.24 20.37 -23.68
N LEU A 43 10.74 20.15 -24.90
CA LEU A 43 10.44 21.25 -25.82
C LEU A 43 9.33 22.17 -25.29
N PHE A 44 8.34 21.62 -24.58
CA PHE A 44 7.35 22.46 -23.89
C PHE A 44 7.95 23.24 -22.72
N GLN A 45 8.89 22.65 -21.97
CA GLN A 45 9.64 23.37 -20.91
C GLN A 45 10.52 24.49 -21.48
N GLU A 46 11.01 24.35 -22.71
CA GLU A 46 11.70 25.40 -23.47
C GLU A 46 10.75 26.48 -24.03
N GLY A 47 9.43 26.32 -23.88
CA GLY A 47 8.42 27.29 -24.32
C GLY A 47 7.93 27.10 -25.75
N ALA A 48 8.24 25.99 -26.41
CA ALA A 48 7.76 25.69 -27.76
C ALA A 48 6.24 25.48 -27.80
N THR A 49 5.62 25.92 -28.88
CA THR A 49 4.20 25.67 -29.18
C THR A 49 3.99 24.27 -29.75
N VAL A 50 2.77 23.73 -29.69
CA VAL A 50 2.44 22.41 -30.25
C VAL A 50 2.85 22.29 -31.73
N PRO A 51 2.57 23.27 -32.62
CA PRO A 51 3.02 23.20 -34.01
C PRO A 51 4.55 23.21 -34.16
N GLU A 52 5.27 23.94 -33.32
CA GLU A 52 6.74 23.96 -33.34
C GLU A 52 7.34 22.62 -32.90
N VAL A 53 6.76 22.00 -31.88
CA VAL A 53 7.14 20.66 -31.42
C VAL A 53 6.92 19.63 -32.52
N GLU A 54 5.74 19.64 -33.18
CA GLU A 54 5.45 18.75 -34.31
C GLU A 54 6.45 18.93 -35.45
N ARG A 55 6.79 20.18 -35.79
CA ARG A 55 7.76 20.49 -36.85
C ARG A 55 9.17 20.00 -36.51
N ARG A 56 9.65 20.28 -35.28
CA ARG A 56 10.99 19.86 -34.83
C ARG A 56 11.11 18.34 -34.77
N LEU A 57 10.14 17.65 -34.17
CA LEU A 57 10.15 16.20 -34.08
C LEU A 57 9.96 15.52 -35.44
N GLY A 58 9.15 16.09 -36.32
CA GLY A 58 9.02 15.62 -37.70
C GLY A 58 10.35 15.66 -38.45
N ALA A 59 11.14 16.72 -38.26
CA ALA A 59 12.48 16.83 -38.83
C ALA A 59 13.49 15.86 -38.19
N GLU A 60 13.43 15.64 -36.87
CA GLU A 60 14.33 14.73 -36.14
C GLU A 60 14.05 13.25 -36.42
N THR A 61 12.77 12.87 -36.59
CA THR A 61 12.35 11.46 -36.65
C THR A 61 11.85 11.01 -38.03
N GLY A 62 11.68 11.94 -38.97
CA GLY A 62 11.08 11.67 -40.28
C GLY A 62 9.61 11.24 -40.23
N THR A 63 8.96 11.26 -39.06
CA THR A 63 7.57 10.81 -38.87
C THR A 63 6.72 11.90 -38.23
N ARG A 64 5.49 12.07 -38.71
CA ARG A 64 4.55 13.03 -38.12
C ARG A 64 3.98 12.47 -36.81
N MET A 65 4.29 13.11 -35.69
CA MET A 65 3.79 12.72 -34.38
C MET A 65 2.49 13.48 -34.05
N ASN A 66 1.50 12.80 -33.47
CA ASN A 66 0.29 13.43 -32.94
C ASN A 66 0.58 14.03 -31.55
N VAL A 67 1.13 15.24 -31.52
CA VAL A 67 1.48 15.92 -30.26
C VAL A 67 0.23 16.36 -29.52
N GLY A 68 -0.84 16.76 -30.22
CA GLY A 68 -2.13 17.11 -29.60
C GLY A 68 -2.71 15.96 -28.75
N GLY A 69 -2.75 14.74 -29.30
CA GLY A 69 -3.20 13.57 -28.56
C GLY A 69 -2.31 13.19 -27.37
N PHE A 70 -1.01 13.50 -27.45
CA PHE A 70 -0.09 13.35 -26.31
C PHE A 70 -0.38 14.37 -25.21
N VAL A 71 -0.65 15.63 -25.57
CA VAL A 71 -1.07 16.69 -24.62
C VAL A 71 -2.36 16.30 -23.91
N ASP A 72 -3.36 15.75 -24.61
CA ASP A 72 -4.59 15.23 -23.98
C ASP A 72 -4.29 14.11 -22.96
N GLY A 73 -3.26 13.31 -23.21
CA GLY A 73 -2.73 12.35 -22.26
C GLY A 73 -2.16 13.02 -21.01
N LEU A 74 -1.32 14.05 -21.18
CA LEU A 74 -0.72 14.81 -20.08
C LEU A 74 -1.76 15.56 -19.23
N VAL A 75 -2.78 16.13 -19.87
CA VAL A 75 -3.92 16.78 -19.20
C VAL A 75 -4.66 15.76 -18.33
N ARG A 76 -5.02 14.60 -18.89
CA ARG A 76 -5.69 13.53 -18.13
C ARG A 76 -4.83 12.96 -17.00
N ALA A 77 -3.51 13.00 -17.16
CA ALA A 77 -2.56 12.60 -16.12
C ALA A 77 -2.31 13.69 -15.06
N GLY A 78 -2.93 14.88 -15.18
CA GLY A 78 -2.78 15.97 -14.22
C GLY A 78 -1.42 16.68 -14.26
N LEU A 79 -0.70 16.60 -15.38
CA LEU A 79 0.67 17.14 -15.53
C LEU A 79 0.71 18.52 -16.20
N VAL A 80 -0.40 18.97 -16.76
CA VAL A 80 -0.53 20.27 -17.44
C VAL A 80 -1.16 21.29 -16.49
N ALA A 81 -0.48 22.42 -16.30
CA ALA A 81 -0.94 23.53 -15.46
C ALA A 81 -1.90 24.46 -16.22
N ALA A 82 -1.61 24.76 -17.49
CA ALA A 82 -2.43 25.62 -18.32
C ALA A 82 -2.33 25.27 -19.81
N VAL A 83 -3.39 25.55 -20.55
CA VAL A 83 -3.46 25.43 -22.00
C VAL A 83 -3.89 26.80 -22.55
N ASP A 84 -3.09 27.35 -23.46
CA ASP A 84 -3.33 28.67 -24.08
C ASP A 84 -3.57 29.78 -23.03
N GLY A 85 -2.82 29.73 -21.93
CA GLY A 85 -2.93 30.68 -20.81
C GLY A 85 -4.12 30.43 -19.88
N THR A 86 -5.02 29.51 -20.22
CA THR A 86 -6.15 29.12 -19.37
C THR A 86 -5.73 27.99 -18.43
N PRO A 87 -5.82 28.17 -17.09
CA PRO A 87 -5.50 27.11 -16.14
C PRO A 87 -6.36 25.87 -16.36
N VAL A 88 -5.75 24.69 -16.31
CA VAL A 88 -6.49 23.43 -16.33
C VAL A 88 -7.07 23.22 -14.93
N PRO A 89 -8.39 22.98 -14.79
CA PRO A 89 -8.98 22.68 -13.48
C PRO A 89 -8.33 21.44 -12.87
N ALA A 90 -7.75 21.59 -11.68
CA ALA A 90 -7.17 20.50 -10.92
C ALA A 90 -7.59 20.61 -9.46
N ASP A 91 -7.92 19.47 -8.85
CA ASP A 91 -8.16 19.42 -7.42
C ASP A 91 -6.87 19.78 -6.67
N PRO A 92 -6.95 20.54 -5.56
CA PRO A 92 -5.77 20.82 -4.75
C PRO A 92 -5.17 19.51 -4.23
N PRO A 93 -3.83 19.41 -4.13
CA PRO A 93 -3.19 18.21 -3.60
C PRO A 93 -3.71 17.93 -2.18
N PRO A 94 -4.05 16.67 -1.86
CA PRO A 94 -4.55 16.33 -0.54
C PRO A 94 -3.48 16.61 0.52
N PRO A 95 -3.87 17.12 1.69
CA PRO A 95 -2.91 17.57 2.68
C PRO A 95 -2.03 16.42 3.16
N PRO A 96 -0.73 16.70 3.39
CA PRO A 96 0.20 15.74 3.95
C PRO A 96 -0.17 15.29 5.37
N THR A 97 0.13 14.04 5.72
CA THR A 97 0.13 13.63 7.14
C THR A 97 1.32 14.27 7.85
N PHE A 98 1.07 14.88 9.00
CA PHE A 98 2.05 15.68 9.77
C PHE A 98 2.74 16.76 8.91
N PRO A 99 2.04 17.83 8.49
CA PRO A 99 2.60 18.87 7.62
C PRO A 99 3.82 19.60 8.22
N ARG A 100 3.96 19.59 9.55
CA ARG A 100 5.11 20.17 10.27
C ARG A 100 6.37 19.27 10.25
N LEU A 101 6.24 18.01 9.81
CA LEU A 101 7.37 17.10 9.64
C LEU A 101 8.12 17.44 8.34
N LEU A 102 9.02 18.41 8.43
CA LEU A 102 9.84 18.85 7.30
C LEU A 102 10.94 17.84 6.95
N PRO A 103 11.39 17.77 5.68
CA PRO A 103 12.45 16.85 5.25
C PRO A 103 13.69 16.90 6.14
N ARG A 104 14.13 18.10 6.54
CA ARG A 104 15.31 18.30 7.39
C ARG A 104 15.25 17.57 8.75
N HIS A 105 14.07 17.35 9.32
CA HIS A 105 13.91 16.68 10.61
C HIS A 105 14.19 15.17 10.52
N VAL A 106 14.06 14.60 9.31
CA VAL A 106 14.08 13.15 9.09
C VAL A 106 15.09 12.72 8.03
N ARG A 107 15.92 13.64 7.50
CA ARG A 107 16.98 13.35 6.52
C ARG A 107 17.92 12.23 6.96
N TRP A 108 18.16 12.11 8.27
CA TRP A 108 18.99 11.06 8.87
C TRP A 108 18.45 9.63 8.59
N THR A 109 17.16 9.48 8.30
CA THR A 109 16.56 8.17 7.96
C THR A 109 17.07 7.57 6.64
N LEU A 110 17.66 8.40 5.76
CA LEU A 110 18.31 7.96 4.53
C LEU A 110 19.82 7.74 4.69
N ASN A 111 20.36 7.95 5.89
CA ASN A 111 21.79 7.82 6.14
C ASN A 111 22.22 6.33 6.12
N PRO A 112 23.23 5.94 5.32
CA PRO A 112 23.73 4.57 5.28
C PRO A 112 24.21 4.04 6.65
N PHE A 113 24.74 4.90 7.52
CA PHE A 113 25.19 4.48 8.86
C PHE A 113 24.02 4.02 9.74
N LEU A 114 22.85 4.65 9.62
CA LEU A 114 21.63 4.18 10.30
C LEU A 114 21.23 2.81 9.75
N HIS A 115 21.25 2.63 8.43
CA HIS A 115 20.89 1.36 7.81
C HIS A 115 21.82 0.23 8.25
N ALA A 116 23.13 0.50 8.33
CA ALA A 116 24.12 -0.43 8.85
C ALA A 116 23.86 -0.77 10.33
N ALA A 117 23.61 0.24 11.18
CA ALA A 117 23.31 0.03 12.59
C ALA A 117 22.03 -0.82 12.80
N LEU A 118 20.96 -0.52 12.06
CA LEU A 118 19.74 -1.33 12.08
C LEU A 118 20.00 -2.77 11.61
N ALA A 119 20.76 -2.94 10.52
CA ALA A 119 21.13 -4.27 10.04
C ALA A 119 21.94 -5.05 11.09
N THR A 120 22.89 -4.42 11.78
CA THR A 120 23.64 -5.06 12.87
C THR A 120 22.74 -5.51 14.00
N VAL A 121 21.79 -4.67 14.44
CA VAL A 121 20.82 -5.03 15.50
C VAL A 121 19.95 -6.21 15.05
N ILE A 122 19.42 -6.16 13.83
CA ILE A 122 18.57 -7.22 13.27
C ILE A 122 19.35 -8.54 13.17
N LEU A 123 20.59 -8.51 12.66
CA LEU A 123 21.44 -9.69 12.54
C LEU A 123 21.80 -10.26 13.91
N ALA A 124 22.06 -9.41 14.92
CA ALA A 124 22.31 -9.86 16.29
C ALA A 124 21.07 -10.53 16.90
N GLY A 125 19.88 -9.94 16.74
CA GLY A 125 18.64 -10.56 17.20
C GLY A 125 18.33 -11.88 16.50
N ALA A 126 18.56 -11.96 15.18
CA ALA A 126 18.43 -13.20 14.42
C ALA A 126 19.43 -14.28 14.89
N ALA A 127 20.69 -13.89 15.16
CA ALA A 127 21.67 -14.79 15.73
C ALA A 127 21.25 -15.30 17.11
N VAL A 128 20.69 -14.45 17.98
CA VAL A 128 20.12 -14.88 19.26
C VAL A 128 18.97 -15.87 19.06
N ALA A 129 18.05 -15.59 18.15
CA ALA A 129 16.92 -16.48 17.87
C ALA A 129 17.38 -17.87 17.39
N LEU A 130 18.43 -17.92 16.57
CA LEU A 130 18.98 -19.18 16.02
C LEU A 130 19.83 -19.94 17.04
N LEU A 131 20.71 -19.24 17.76
CA LEU A 131 21.66 -19.85 18.69
C LEU A 131 21.06 -20.13 20.07
N ARG A 132 19.99 -19.44 20.44
CA ARG A 132 19.25 -19.61 21.69
C ARG A 132 17.73 -19.63 21.44
N PRO A 133 17.19 -20.70 20.82
CA PRO A 133 15.77 -20.78 20.48
C PRO A 133 14.83 -20.58 21.68
N GLY A 134 15.25 -20.92 22.90
CA GLY A 134 14.48 -20.70 24.13
C GLY A 134 14.24 -19.23 24.50
N VAL A 135 14.93 -18.28 23.85
CA VAL A 135 14.68 -16.83 23.98
C VAL A 135 13.51 -16.38 23.11
N VAL A 136 13.20 -17.12 22.05
CA VAL A 136 12.09 -16.78 21.16
C VAL A 136 10.78 -17.12 21.87
N PRO A 137 9.91 -16.12 22.13
CA PRO A 137 8.64 -16.37 22.80
C PRO A 137 7.74 -17.30 21.97
N GLY A 138 7.05 -18.19 22.67
CA GLY A 138 5.99 -19.02 22.11
C GLY A 138 4.61 -18.38 22.24
N TRP A 139 3.59 -19.03 21.67
CA TRP A 139 2.20 -18.56 21.76
C TRP A 139 1.67 -18.53 23.20
N ARG A 140 2.21 -19.38 24.09
CA ARG A 140 1.83 -19.41 25.51
C ARG A 140 2.29 -18.17 26.27
N ASP A 141 3.39 -17.55 25.84
CA ASP A 141 3.91 -16.33 26.48
C ASP A 141 3.02 -15.11 26.20
N LEU A 142 2.12 -15.20 25.22
CA LEU A 142 1.06 -14.21 25.00
C LEU A 142 -0.07 -14.31 26.03
N LEU A 143 -0.22 -15.47 26.67
CA LEU A 143 -1.25 -15.77 27.67
C LEU A 143 -0.68 -15.58 29.09
N TRP A 144 -0.02 -14.44 29.32
CA TRP A 144 0.71 -14.15 30.55
C TRP A 144 -0.19 -13.80 31.75
N SER A 145 -1.50 -13.70 31.56
CA SER A 145 -2.47 -13.44 32.62
C SER A 145 -3.64 -14.39 32.51
N ASP A 146 -4.17 -14.83 33.65
CA ASP A 146 -5.42 -15.58 33.75
C ASP A 146 -6.65 -14.75 33.35
N ARG A 147 -6.49 -13.43 33.21
CA ARG A 147 -7.53 -12.49 32.82
C ARG A 147 -7.38 -12.13 31.34
N GLY A 148 -8.48 -12.21 30.58
CA GLY A 148 -8.48 -11.92 29.14
C GLY A 148 -8.21 -10.45 28.81
N THR A 149 -8.74 -9.53 29.61
CA THR A 149 -8.63 -8.08 29.42
C THR A 149 -7.21 -7.56 29.33
N PRO A 150 -6.32 -7.79 30.32
CA PRO A 150 -4.95 -7.29 30.23
C PRO A 150 -4.20 -7.89 29.04
N VAL A 151 -4.44 -9.16 28.71
CA VAL A 151 -3.87 -9.83 27.54
C VAL A 151 -4.36 -9.18 26.23
N LEU A 152 -5.66 -8.93 26.11
CA LEU A 152 -6.28 -8.31 24.94
C LEU A 152 -5.85 -6.85 24.76
N LEU A 153 -5.86 -6.06 25.85
CA LEU A 153 -5.46 -4.66 25.83
C LEU A 153 -3.96 -4.52 25.53
N ALA A 154 -3.10 -5.35 26.12
CA ALA A 154 -1.66 -5.31 25.84
C ALA A 154 -1.36 -5.65 24.38
N GLN A 155 -1.98 -6.69 23.82
CA GLN A 155 -1.80 -7.06 22.40
C GLN A 155 -2.39 -6.00 21.46
N THR A 156 -3.57 -5.46 21.79
CA THR A 156 -4.19 -4.39 20.99
C THR A 156 -3.33 -3.14 21.00
N ALA A 157 -2.82 -2.72 22.17
CA ALA A 157 -1.95 -1.57 22.31
C ALA A 157 -0.61 -1.76 21.58
N ALA A 158 0.04 -2.92 21.76
CA ALA A 158 1.28 -3.26 21.07
C ALA A 158 1.09 -3.29 19.56
N GLY A 159 0.03 -3.95 19.07
CA GLY A 159 -0.29 -4.03 17.64
C GLY A 159 -0.53 -2.66 17.02
N TRP A 160 -1.38 -1.83 17.64
CA TRP A 160 -1.62 -0.47 17.14
C TRP A 160 -0.38 0.41 17.18
N LEU A 161 0.40 0.35 18.27
CA LEU A 161 1.64 1.10 18.38
C LEU A 161 2.63 0.70 17.28
N LEU A 162 2.85 -0.59 17.08
CA LEU A 162 3.75 -1.09 16.04
C LEU A 162 3.27 -0.72 14.63
N ILE A 163 1.96 -0.83 14.33
CA ILE A 163 1.39 -0.36 13.05
C ILE A 163 1.68 1.13 12.84
N LEU A 164 1.45 1.97 13.86
CA LEU A 164 1.69 3.41 13.74
C LEU A 164 3.17 3.73 13.55
N LEU A 165 4.05 3.04 14.27
CA LEU A 165 5.50 3.18 14.14
C LEU A 165 5.98 2.72 12.74
N HIS A 166 5.46 1.61 12.23
CA HIS A 166 5.73 1.08 10.90
C HIS A 166 5.37 2.10 9.81
N GLU A 167 4.15 2.64 9.85
CA GLU A 167 3.72 3.68 8.90
C GLU A 167 4.49 4.98 9.06
N LEU A 168 4.87 5.33 10.29
CA LEU A 168 5.72 6.48 10.55
C LEU A 168 7.12 6.30 9.94
N ALA A 169 7.67 5.09 9.91
CA ALA A 169 8.95 4.83 9.24
C ALA A 169 8.87 5.07 7.72
N HIS A 170 7.81 4.59 7.07
CA HIS A 170 7.54 4.92 5.66
C HIS A 170 7.38 6.42 5.43
N LEU A 171 6.60 7.09 6.29
CA LEU A 171 6.38 8.53 6.19
C LEU A 171 7.68 9.31 6.37
N CYS A 172 8.49 9.01 7.39
CA CYS A 172 9.76 9.68 7.67
C CYS A 172 10.76 9.50 6.52
N THR A 173 10.89 8.29 5.99
CA THR A 173 11.80 8.02 4.86
C THR A 173 11.32 8.66 3.56
N ALA A 174 10.01 8.68 3.29
CA ALA A 174 9.44 9.40 2.16
C ALA A 174 9.64 10.92 2.27
N ARG A 175 9.41 11.48 3.47
CA ARG A 175 9.64 12.91 3.76
C ARG A 175 11.09 13.31 3.60
N ALA A 176 12.02 12.47 4.03
CA ALA A 176 13.45 12.68 3.84
C ALA A 176 13.81 12.83 2.35
N ALA A 177 13.07 12.14 1.47
CA ALA A 177 13.19 12.22 0.02
C ALA A 177 12.37 13.36 -0.62
N GLY A 178 11.74 14.23 0.16
CA GLY A 178 10.89 15.32 -0.34
C GLY A 178 9.50 14.90 -0.79
N VAL A 179 9.10 13.64 -0.57
CA VAL A 179 7.75 13.16 -0.88
C VAL A 179 6.82 13.47 0.30
N PRO A 180 5.62 14.04 0.06
CA PRO A 180 4.72 14.34 1.17
C PRO A 180 4.32 13.08 1.96
N GLY A 181 3.76 12.06 1.34
CA GLY A 181 3.33 10.88 2.11
C GLY A 181 2.05 11.15 2.93
N ARG A 182 1.12 10.18 2.90
CA ARG A 182 -0.18 10.27 3.56
C ARG A 182 -0.53 8.94 4.21
N ILE A 183 -0.68 8.90 5.53
CA ILE A 183 -1.16 7.72 6.25
C ILE A 183 -2.68 7.66 6.11
N ARG A 184 -3.20 6.52 5.65
CA ARG A 184 -4.62 6.28 5.46
C ARG A 184 -5.00 4.90 5.96
N PHE A 185 -6.22 4.78 6.47
CA PHE A 185 -6.84 3.49 6.69
C PHE A 185 -7.35 2.90 5.38
N GLY A 186 -7.20 1.60 5.25
CA GLY A 186 -7.72 0.82 4.15
C GLY A 186 -8.10 -0.57 4.61
N THR A 187 -8.79 -1.29 3.72
CA THR A 187 -9.08 -2.70 3.90
C THR A 187 -8.44 -3.50 2.77
N ARG A 188 -7.88 -4.65 3.13
CA ARG A 188 -7.31 -5.63 2.20
C ARG A 188 -7.85 -7.00 2.60
N LEU A 189 -8.79 -7.54 1.81
CA LEU A 189 -9.61 -8.69 2.19
C LEU A 189 -10.21 -8.48 3.60
N GLN A 190 -10.05 -9.43 4.52
CA GLN A 190 -10.52 -9.33 5.91
C GLN A 190 -9.67 -8.43 6.81
N PHE A 191 -8.51 -7.95 6.36
CA PHE A 191 -7.60 -7.19 7.21
C PHE A 191 -7.92 -5.69 7.18
N LEU A 192 -7.95 -5.08 8.37
CA LEU A 192 -7.85 -3.64 8.53
C LEU A 192 -6.37 -3.26 8.46
N THR A 193 -6.04 -2.29 7.63
CA THR A 193 -4.66 -1.85 7.39
C THR A 193 -4.55 -0.35 7.54
N ALA A 194 -3.51 0.13 8.21
CA ALA A 194 -2.96 1.44 7.89
C ALA A 194 -2.05 1.28 6.66
N GLN A 195 -1.87 2.34 5.90
CA GLN A 195 -0.94 2.37 4.78
C GLN A 195 -0.49 3.81 4.51
N THR A 196 0.80 3.97 4.24
CA THR A 196 1.38 5.25 3.84
C THR A 196 1.43 5.34 2.33
N GLU A 197 0.61 6.22 1.77
CA GLU A 197 0.60 6.53 0.34
C GLU A 197 1.81 7.41 0.01
N VAL A 198 2.81 6.84 -0.67
CA VAL A 198 4.08 7.50 -1.03
C VAL A 198 4.28 7.60 -2.55
N SER A 199 3.21 7.77 -3.33
CA SER A 199 3.23 7.71 -4.80
C SER A 199 4.29 8.60 -5.47
N GLY A 200 4.64 9.76 -4.89
CA GLY A 200 5.73 10.60 -5.42
C GLY A 200 7.12 9.93 -5.43
N ILE A 201 7.32 8.84 -4.68
CA ILE A 201 8.60 8.15 -4.56
C ILE A 201 9.07 7.50 -5.86
N TRP A 202 8.18 7.26 -6.82
CA TRP A 202 8.53 6.71 -8.14
C TRP A 202 9.54 7.55 -8.92
N LEU A 203 9.60 8.86 -8.61
CA LEU A 203 10.53 9.82 -9.19
C LEU A 203 11.90 9.80 -8.50
N ALA A 204 12.01 9.20 -7.32
CA ALA A 204 13.28 9.05 -6.61
C ALA A 204 14.13 7.91 -7.19
N GLU A 205 15.44 7.97 -6.92
CA GLU A 205 16.38 6.91 -7.29
C GLU A 205 16.06 5.58 -6.61
N ARG A 206 16.53 4.48 -7.22
CA ARG A 206 16.22 3.12 -6.77
C ARG A 206 16.55 2.88 -5.30
N ARG A 207 17.72 3.35 -4.85
CA ARG A 207 18.14 3.20 -3.44
C ARG A 207 17.11 3.82 -2.49
N VAL A 208 16.67 5.04 -2.78
CA VAL A 208 15.69 5.76 -1.95
C VAL A 208 14.33 5.06 -1.97
N ARG A 209 13.88 4.60 -3.15
CA ARG A 209 12.64 3.81 -3.26
C ARG A 209 12.68 2.57 -2.38
N LEU A 210 13.74 1.78 -2.48
CA LEU A 210 13.89 0.56 -1.69
C LEU A 210 13.99 0.85 -0.18
N THR A 211 14.68 1.93 0.21
CA THR A 211 14.69 2.37 1.61
C THR A 211 13.28 2.71 2.11
N VAL A 212 12.48 3.42 1.31
CA VAL A 212 11.09 3.73 1.69
C VAL A 212 10.25 2.47 1.75
N TYR A 213 10.37 1.53 0.80
CA TYR A 213 9.59 0.28 0.82
C TYR A 213 9.93 -0.63 1.98
N LEU A 214 11.20 -0.69 2.40
CA LEU A 214 11.66 -1.60 3.45
C LEU A 214 11.68 -0.98 4.85
N SER A 215 11.39 0.32 5.01
CA SER A 215 11.57 1.02 6.28
C SER A 215 10.62 0.53 7.38
N GLY A 216 9.36 0.24 7.06
CA GLY A 216 8.41 -0.38 7.99
C GLY A 216 8.90 -1.76 8.46
N MET A 217 9.26 -2.64 7.53
CA MET A 217 9.84 -3.95 7.86
C MET A 217 11.14 -3.87 8.68
N ALA A 218 12.04 -2.94 8.34
CA ALA A 218 13.29 -2.77 9.06
C ALA A 218 13.03 -2.33 10.52
N LEU A 219 12.03 -1.48 10.73
CA LEU A 219 11.60 -1.09 12.08
C LEU A 219 11.04 -2.28 12.85
N ASP A 220 10.10 -3.03 12.28
CA ASP A 220 9.50 -4.19 12.94
C ASP A 220 10.56 -5.24 13.30
N ALA A 221 11.48 -5.51 12.38
CA ALA A 221 12.61 -6.42 12.60
C ALA A 221 13.56 -5.92 13.69
N ALA A 222 13.88 -4.62 13.70
CA ALA A 222 14.73 -4.03 14.73
C ALA A 222 14.07 -4.07 16.11
N VAL A 223 12.76 -3.77 16.20
CA VAL A 223 12.01 -3.85 17.46
C VAL A 223 11.98 -5.29 17.98
N CYS A 224 11.67 -6.26 17.12
CA CYS A 224 11.72 -7.69 17.46
C CYS A 224 13.11 -8.09 17.96
N ALA A 225 14.17 -7.71 17.22
CA ALA A 225 15.55 -8.00 17.58
C ALA A 225 15.96 -7.40 18.93
N VAL A 226 15.60 -6.14 19.19
CA VAL A 226 15.85 -5.48 20.48
C VAL A 226 15.16 -6.24 21.62
N CYS A 227 13.90 -6.64 21.45
CA CYS A 227 13.21 -7.43 22.47
C CYS A 227 13.94 -8.75 22.75
N LEU A 228 14.35 -9.50 21.72
CA LEU A 228 15.11 -10.74 21.89
C LEU A 228 16.46 -10.52 22.58
N LEU A 229 17.19 -9.46 22.21
CA LEU A 229 18.46 -9.11 22.83
C LEU A 229 18.31 -8.74 24.30
N LEU A 230 17.23 -8.04 24.67
CA LEU A 230 16.93 -7.68 26.06
C LEU A 230 16.46 -8.88 26.89
N THR A 231 15.78 -9.85 26.29
CA THR A 231 15.37 -11.10 26.97
C THR A 231 16.58 -11.94 27.41
N VAL A 232 17.72 -11.85 26.72
CA VAL A 232 18.93 -12.61 27.08
C VAL A 232 19.43 -12.31 28.51
N PRO A 233 19.70 -11.04 28.89
CA PRO A 233 20.11 -10.71 30.25
C PRO A 233 18.94 -10.60 31.23
N ALA A 234 17.75 -10.18 30.80
CA ALA A 234 16.62 -9.93 31.70
C ALA A 234 15.80 -11.19 32.02
N GLY A 235 15.93 -12.24 31.20
CA GLY A 235 15.04 -13.40 31.22
C GLY A 235 13.69 -13.13 30.54
N PRO A 236 12.82 -14.15 30.47
CA PRO A 236 11.49 -14.02 29.87
C PRO A 236 10.64 -12.96 30.59
N HIS A 237 10.08 -12.02 29.84
CA HIS A 237 9.20 -10.98 30.38
C HIS A 237 7.97 -10.79 29.47
N PRO A 238 6.73 -10.78 30.02
CA PRO A 238 5.52 -10.69 29.21
C PRO A 238 5.50 -9.55 28.20
N ALA A 239 5.94 -8.35 28.60
CA ALA A 239 5.98 -7.20 27.70
C ALA A 239 6.93 -7.41 26.51
N LEU A 240 8.11 -8.01 26.74
CA LEU A 240 9.06 -8.31 25.67
C LEU A 240 8.50 -9.39 24.74
N SER A 241 7.87 -10.43 25.32
CA SER A 241 7.22 -11.50 24.56
C SER A 241 6.08 -10.99 23.68
N VAL A 242 5.19 -10.17 24.24
CA VAL A 242 4.07 -9.57 23.49
C VAL A 242 4.58 -8.70 22.36
N VAL A 243 5.55 -7.81 22.60
CA VAL A 243 6.09 -6.92 21.55
C VAL A 243 6.84 -7.72 20.48
N ALA A 244 7.72 -8.65 20.87
CA ALA A 244 8.48 -9.48 19.92
C ALA A 244 7.58 -10.35 19.05
N MET A 245 6.60 -11.03 19.66
CA MET A 245 5.63 -11.84 18.90
C MET A 245 4.74 -10.98 18.00
N THR A 246 4.30 -9.82 18.47
CA THR A 246 3.49 -8.92 17.64
C THR A 246 4.28 -8.41 16.45
N ALA A 247 5.54 -8.00 16.66
CA ALA A 247 6.44 -7.58 15.58
C ALA A 247 6.74 -8.73 14.60
N LEU A 248 6.94 -9.95 15.10
CA LEU A 248 7.15 -11.14 14.26
C LEU A 248 5.91 -11.48 13.41
N VAL A 249 4.72 -11.39 14.01
CA VAL A 249 3.45 -11.56 13.27
C VAL A 249 3.32 -10.48 12.21
N MET A 250 3.59 -9.21 12.54
CA MET A 250 3.59 -8.12 11.56
C MET A 250 4.56 -8.37 10.41
N LEU A 251 5.80 -8.75 10.68
CA LEU A 251 6.78 -9.13 9.66
C LEU A 251 6.28 -10.26 8.76
N SER A 252 5.69 -11.29 9.35
CA SER A 252 5.16 -12.42 8.57
C SER A 252 4.04 -11.98 7.63
N THR A 253 3.20 -11.02 8.05
CA THR A 253 2.14 -10.48 7.18
C THR A 253 2.69 -9.72 5.97
N GLN A 254 3.93 -9.19 6.03
CA GLN A 254 4.54 -8.49 4.91
C GLN A 254 4.88 -9.43 3.74
N PHE A 255 5.00 -10.74 4.00
CA PHE A 255 5.16 -11.78 2.97
C PHE A 255 3.85 -12.13 2.26
N LEU A 256 2.71 -11.57 2.67
CA LEU A 256 1.45 -11.62 1.92
C LEU A 256 1.50 -10.66 0.71
N VAL A 257 2.53 -10.83 -0.13
CA VAL A 257 2.90 -9.96 -1.25
C VAL A 257 1.73 -9.72 -2.20
N PHE A 258 0.85 -10.71 -2.37
CA PHE A 258 -0.35 -10.58 -3.18
C PHE A 258 -1.31 -9.47 -2.73
N MET A 259 -1.23 -9.06 -1.47
CA MET A 259 -2.05 -8.00 -0.88
C MET A 259 -1.47 -6.58 -1.08
N ARG A 260 -0.38 -6.43 -1.83
CA ARG A 260 0.34 -5.15 -2.04
C ARG A 260 1.06 -4.60 -0.81
N THR A 261 1.60 -5.50 0.02
CA THR A 261 2.43 -5.19 1.21
C THR A 261 3.76 -4.55 0.82
N ASP A 262 4.65 -4.28 1.77
CA ASP A 262 5.96 -3.66 1.51
C ASP A 262 6.78 -4.40 0.46
N LEU A 263 6.87 -5.72 0.60
CA LEU A 263 7.58 -6.61 -0.33
C LEU A 263 6.97 -6.64 -1.73
N TYR A 264 5.69 -6.28 -1.89
CA TYR A 264 5.12 -6.10 -3.23
C TYR A 264 5.81 -4.99 -4.00
N PHE A 265 6.09 -3.84 -3.36
CA PHE A 265 6.73 -2.74 -4.05
C PHE A 265 8.19 -3.05 -4.39
N VAL A 266 8.87 -3.83 -3.55
CA VAL A 266 10.19 -4.39 -3.86
C VAL A 266 10.13 -5.31 -5.08
N LEU A 267 9.20 -6.27 -5.08
CA LEU A 267 9.00 -7.20 -6.20
C LEU A 267 8.63 -6.45 -7.50
N GLN A 268 7.80 -5.43 -7.40
CA GLN A 268 7.40 -4.58 -8.51
C GLN A 268 8.61 -3.86 -9.12
N ASP A 269 9.48 -3.27 -8.29
CA ASP A 269 10.71 -2.60 -8.74
C ASP A 269 11.71 -3.58 -9.37
N MET A 270 11.85 -4.78 -8.79
CA MET A 270 12.73 -5.84 -9.30
C MET A 270 12.26 -6.42 -10.63
N THR A 271 10.96 -6.69 -10.78
CA THR A 271 10.38 -7.27 -12.00
C THR A 271 10.24 -6.23 -13.12
N GLY A 272 10.21 -4.94 -12.78
CA GLY A 272 10.00 -3.85 -13.73
C GLY A 272 8.54 -3.66 -14.14
N CYS A 273 7.62 -4.50 -13.65
CA CYS A 273 6.19 -4.34 -13.89
C CYS A 273 5.69 -3.09 -13.18
N ARG A 274 5.01 -2.19 -13.88
CA ARG A 274 4.52 -0.92 -13.30
C ARG A 274 3.34 -1.10 -12.35
N ASN A 275 2.49 -2.08 -12.64
CA ASN A 275 1.29 -2.37 -11.88
C ASN A 275 1.03 -3.88 -11.82
N LEU A 276 1.94 -4.60 -11.17
CA LEU A 276 1.89 -6.05 -11.09
C LEU A 276 0.53 -6.57 -10.58
N TYR A 277 -0.05 -5.93 -9.57
CA TYR A 277 -1.37 -6.29 -9.05
C TYR A 277 -2.49 -6.02 -10.05
N GLY A 278 -2.52 -4.84 -10.68
CA GLY A 278 -3.56 -4.45 -11.63
C GLY A 278 -3.57 -5.32 -12.87
N ASP A 279 -2.39 -5.56 -13.45
CA ASP A 279 -2.23 -6.43 -14.61
C ASP A 279 -2.60 -7.87 -14.28
N SER A 280 -2.23 -8.36 -13.09
CA SER A 280 -2.57 -9.69 -12.61
C SER A 280 -4.06 -9.87 -12.34
N ALA A 281 -4.74 -8.85 -11.83
CA ALA A 281 -6.19 -8.85 -11.64
C ALA A 281 -6.93 -8.81 -12.99
N ALA A 282 -6.45 -8.02 -13.95
CA ALA A 282 -6.99 -7.98 -15.30
C ALA A 282 -6.82 -9.35 -16.01
N TYR A 283 -5.65 -9.97 -15.85
CA TYR A 283 -5.37 -11.30 -16.38
C TYR A 283 -6.22 -12.38 -15.71
N ALA A 284 -6.36 -12.38 -14.38
CA ALA A 284 -7.26 -13.29 -13.66
C ALA A 284 -8.70 -13.17 -14.18
N ALA A 285 -9.19 -11.94 -14.34
CA ALA A 285 -10.53 -11.69 -14.88
C ALA A 285 -10.68 -12.16 -16.34
N HIS A 286 -9.63 -12.03 -17.15
CA HIS A 286 -9.59 -12.58 -18.51
C HIS A 286 -9.70 -14.11 -18.49
N VAL A 287 -8.91 -14.79 -17.65
CA VAL A 287 -8.94 -16.26 -17.52
C VAL A 287 -10.32 -16.73 -17.05
N CYS A 288 -10.91 -16.10 -16.04
CA CYS A 288 -12.27 -16.43 -15.59
C CYS A 288 -13.31 -16.22 -16.69
N ARG A 289 -13.25 -15.12 -17.46
CA ARG A 289 -14.16 -14.89 -18.59
C ARG A 289 -14.02 -15.96 -19.66
N ARG A 290 -12.79 -16.37 -19.98
CA ARG A 290 -12.54 -17.46 -20.94
C ARG A 290 -13.07 -18.81 -20.45
N ALA A 291 -12.91 -19.13 -19.16
CA ALA A 291 -13.48 -20.34 -18.57
C ALA A 291 -15.02 -20.33 -18.63
N LEU A 292 -15.64 -19.15 -18.59
CA LEU A 292 -17.08 -18.94 -18.80
C LEU A 292 -17.48 -18.76 -20.27
N LEU A 293 -16.61 -19.12 -21.23
CA LEU A 293 -16.83 -19.00 -22.68
C LEU A 293 -17.15 -17.57 -23.18
N ARG A 294 -16.76 -16.54 -22.43
CA ARG A 294 -16.95 -15.13 -22.82
C ARG A 294 -15.74 -14.61 -23.57
N ARG A 295 -15.98 -13.85 -24.65
CA ARG A 295 -14.92 -13.16 -25.39
C ARG A 295 -14.20 -12.16 -24.49
N SER A 296 -12.87 -12.22 -24.47
CA SER A 296 -12.02 -11.26 -23.78
C SER A 296 -10.71 -11.13 -24.53
N ALA A 297 -10.27 -9.90 -24.83
CA ALA A 297 -8.92 -9.66 -25.32
C ALA A 297 -7.90 -10.04 -24.23
N ASP A 298 -6.74 -10.57 -24.63
CA ASP A 298 -5.65 -10.89 -23.71
C ASP A 298 -5.00 -9.58 -23.21
N PRO A 299 -5.08 -9.25 -21.91
CA PRO A 299 -4.46 -8.05 -21.37
C PRO A 299 -2.92 -8.09 -21.46
N LEU A 300 -2.31 -9.28 -21.53
CA LEU A 300 -0.85 -9.42 -21.57
C LEU A 300 -0.27 -9.17 -22.97
N ALA A 301 -1.10 -9.13 -24.01
CA ALA A 301 -0.64 -8.93 -25.38
C ALA A 301 0.10 -7.60 -25.61
N ARG A 302 -0.11 -6.62 -24.72
CA ARG A 302 0.52 -5.28 -24.77
C ARG A 302 1.79 -5.19 -23.94
N LEU A 303 2.11 -6.22 -23.15
CA LEU A 303 3.25 -6.22 -22.25
C LEU A 303 4.45 -6.90 -22.89
N PRO A 304 5.69 -6.46 -22.56
CA PRO A 304 6.88 -7.22 -22.89
C PRO A 304 6.80 -8.66 -22.36
N ARG A 305 7.36 -9.62 -23.11
CA ARG A 305 7.29 -11.06 -22.77
C ARG A 305 7.80 -11.36 -21.36
N ALA A 306 8.84 -10.65 -20.92
CA ALA A 306 9.40 -10.82 -19.58
C ALA A 306 8.40 -10.40 -18.49
N GLU A 307 7.75 -9.24 -18.64
CA GLU A 307 6.70 -8.77 -17.73
C GLU A 307 5.50 -9.71 -17.71
N GLY A 308 5.08 -10.19 -18.89
CA GLY A 308 3.97 -11.15 -19.00
C GLY A 308 4.19 -12.45 -18.19
N ARG A 309 5.43 -12.93 -18.07
CA ARG A 309 5.76 -14.09 -17.21
C ARG A 309 5.56 -13.78 -15.73
N TRP A 310 6.05 -12.63 -15.28
CA TRP A 310 5.90 -12.19 -13.90
C TRP A 310 4.43 -11.94 -13.53
N VAL A 311 3.65 -11.35 -14.43
CA VAL A 311 2.20 -11.17 -14.24
C VAL A 311 1.51 -12.52 -14.09
N ARG A 312 1.80 -13.53 -14.91
CA ARG A 312 1.22 -14.88 -14.76
C ARG A 312 1.57 -15.53 -13.43
N ALA A 313 2.85 -15.49 -13.04
CA ALA A 313 3.32 -16.05 -11.78
C ALA A 313 2.66 -15.36 -10.58
N TYR A 314 2.60 -14.03 -10.61
CA TYR A 314 1.93 -13.24 -9.58
C TYR A 314 0.41 -13.48 -9.57
N THR A 315 -0.25 -13.67 -10.72
CA THR A 315 -1.67 -14.04 -10.75
C THR A 315 -1.93 -15.36 -10.02
N ALA A 316 -1.09 -16.37 -10.20
CA ALA A 316 -1.22 -17.64 -9.47
C ALA A 316 -1.08 -17.42 -7.96
N LEU A 317 -0.06 -16.68 -7.53
CA LEU A 317 0.14 -16.29 -6.12
C LEU A 317 -1.04 -15.49 -5.58
N LEU A 318 -1.58 -14.56 -6.36
CA LEU A 318 -2.72 -13.71 -6.00
C LEU A 318 -3.97 -14.54 -5.75
N LEU A 319 -4.30 -15.45 -6.65
CA LEU A 319 -5.47 -16.30 -6.51
C LEU A 319 -5.32 -17.29 -5.35
N ALA A 320 -4.19 -17.98 -5.25
CA ALA A 320 -3.92 -18.94 -4.18
C ALA A 320 -3.91 -18.26 -2.79
N GLY A 321 -3.19 -17.14 -2.66
CA GLY A 321 -3.11 -16.37 -1.41
C GLY A 321 -4.46 -15.80 -1.00
N THR A 322 -5.23 -15.25 -1.95
CA THR A 322 -6.59 -14.75 -1.68
C THR A 322 -7.50 -15.87 -1.20
N ALA A 323 -7.51 -17.01 -1.90
CA ALA A 323 -8.32 -18.16 -1.52
C ALA A 323 -7.95 -18.67 -0.12
N LEU A 324 -6.65 -18.84 0.16
CA LEU A 324 -6.16 -19.27 1.47
C LEU A 324 -6.59 -18.31 2.58
N CYS A 325 -6.41 -17.00 2.39
CA CYS A 325 -6.83 -15.99 3.37
C CYS A 325 -8.34 -16.02 3.62
N LEU A 326 -9.17 -16.19 2.59
CA LEU A 326 -10.62 -16.29 2.73
C LEU A 326 -11.03 -17.59 3.44
N CYS A 327 -10.39 -18.71 3.11
CA CYS A 327 -10.59 -19.99 3.81
C CYS A 327 -10.24 -19.86 5.29
N LEU A 328 -9.09 -19.27 5.64
CA LEU A 328 -8.70 -19.02 7.03
C LEU A 328 -9.65 -18.05 7.74
N ALA A 329 -10.15 -17.03 7.05
CA ALA A 329 -11.14 -16.12 7.61
C ALA A 329 -12.42 -16.88 8.01
N VAL A 330 -12.94 -17.72 7.12
CA VAL A 330 -14.19 -18.47 7.34
C VAL A 330 -13.99 -19.62 8.33
N ALA A 331 -12.92 -20.39 8.22
CA ALA A 331 -12.71 -21.60 9.01
C ALA A 331 -12.14 -21.30 10.41
N VAL A 332 -11.41 -20.19 10.58
CA VAL A 332 -10.70 -19.90 11.84
C VAL A 332 -11.12 -18.56 12.43
N THR A 333 -10.98 -17.47 11.68
CA THR A 333 -11.16 -16.11 12.24
C THR A 333 -12.60 -15.86 12.68
N ILE A 334 -13.59 -16.21 11.85
CA ILE A 334 -15.01 -16.00 12.15
C ILE A 334 -15.45 -16.87 13.33
N PRO A 335 -15.23 -18.20 13.36
CA PRO A 335 -15.60 -19.03 14.51
C PRO A 335 -14.93 -18.60 15.81
N ALA A 336 -13.63 -18.27 15.76
CA ALA A 336 -12.90 -17.79 16.94
C ALA A 336 -13.49 -16.48 17.48
N THR A 337 -13.79 -15.53 16.59
CA THR A 337 -14.39 -14.24 16.96
C THR A 337 -15.80 -14.43 17.55
N LEU A 338 -16.63 -15.27 16.93
CA LEU A 338 -17.97 -15.57 17.43
C LEU A 338 -17.91 -16.30 18.78
N GLY A 339 -16.97 -17.25 18.95
CA GLY A 339 -16.75 -17.94 20.22
C GLY A 339 -16.35 -16.98 21.33
N LEU A 340 -15.42 -16.06 21.04
CA LEU A 340 -14.97 -15.03 21.98
C LEU A 340 -16.11 -14.08 22.37
N LEU A 341 -16.89 -13.60 21.40
CA LEU A 341 -18.05 -12.74 21.65
C LEU A 341 -19.13 -13.46 22.44
N ALA A 342 -19.48 -14.70 22.06
CA ALA A 342 -20.48 -15.50 22.76
C ALA A 342 -20.05 -15.80 24.20
N GLY A 343 -18.78 -16.14 24.43
CA GLY A 343 -18.23 -16.32 25.78
C GLY A 343 -18.32 -15.05 26.61
N SER A 344 -17.93 -13.91 26.02
CA SER A 344 -17.98 -12.60 26.70
C SER A 344 -19.40 -12.17 27.04
N VAL A 345 -20.37 -12.39 26.13
CA VAL A 345 -21.78 -12.09 26.38
C VAL A 345 -22.35 -12.98 27.48
N ARG A 346 -22.01 -14.28 27.53
CA ARG A 346 -22.43 -15.16 28.63
C ARG A 346 -21.90 -14.66 29.98
N ALA A 347 -20.62 -14.26 30.04
CA ALA A 347 -20.02 -13.69 31.26
C ALA A 347 -20.65 -12.36 31.69
N LEU A 348 -21.38 -11.66 30.81
CA LEU A 348 -22.15 -10.47 31.14
C LEU A 348 -23.57 -10.78 31.62
N LEU A 349 -24.20 -11.81 31.05
CA LEU A 349 -25.57 -12.21 31.38
C LEU A 349 -25.65 -12.98 32.71
N ASP A 350 -24.65 -13.82 32.99
CA ASP A 350 -24.53 -14.58 34.24
C ASP A 350 -23.12 -14.39 34.81
N PRO A 351 -22.82 -13.21 35.38
CA PRO A 351 -21.47 -12.87 35.80
C PRO A 351 -21.08 -13.66 37.05
N PRO A 352 -20.04 -14.50 37.00
CA PRO A 352 -19.52 -15.16 38.21
C PRO A 352 -18.89 -14.17 39.20
N GLY A 353 -18.70 -12.91 38.79
CA GLY A 353 -18.26 -11.79 39.62
C GLY A 353 -18.08 -10.52 38.80
N TRP A 354 -17.93 -9.37 39.48
CA TRP A 354 -17.80 -8.06 38.82
C TRP A 354 -16.57 -7.95 37.90
N VAL A 355 -15.48 -8.66 38.23
CA VAL A 355 -14.26 -8.70 37.40
C VAL A 355 -14.53 -9.41 36.08
N ALA A 356 -15.26 -10.53 36.09
CA ALA A 356 -15.61 -11.27 34.89
C ALA A 356 -16.60 -10.49 34.02
N ALA A 357 -17.54 -9.77 34.65
CA ALA A 357 -18.42 -8.84 33.93
C ALA A 357 -17.62 -7.73 33.24
N ALA A 358 -16.70 -7.07 33.95
CA ALA A 358 -15.83 -6.05 33.37
C ALA A 358 -14.98 -6.60 32.22
N ASP A 359 -14.48 -7.84 32.35
CA ASP A 359 -13.70 -8.53 31.32
C ASP A 359 -14.51 -8.77 30.03
N GLY A 360 -15.76 -9.22 30.20
CA GLY A 360 -16.71 -9.38 29.11
C GLY A 360 -17.03 -8.06 28.40
N VAL A 361 -17.23 -6.97 29.16
CA VAL A 361 -17.49 -5.63 28.59
C VAL A 361 -16.31 -5.18 27.72
N VAL A 362 -15.08 -5.23 28.26
CA VAL A 362 -13.90 -4.77 27.52
C VAL A 362 -13.70 -5.59 26.25
N THR A 363 -13.85 -6.92 26.34
CA THR A 363 -13.70 -7.80 25.17
C THR A 363 -14.73 -7.48 24.09
N VAL A 364 -16.01 -7.33 24.46
CA VAL A 364 -17.06 -6.95 23.51
C VAL A 364 -16.77 -5.59 22.87
N LEU A 365 -16.35 -4.59 23.65
CA LEU A 365 -16.05 -3.25 23.14
C LEU A 365 -14.86 -3.25 22.18
N VAL A 366 -13.76 -3.93 22.52
CA VAL A 366 -12.56 -3.99 21.67
C VAL A 366 -12.86 -4.72 20.36
N VAL A 367 -13.48 -5.91 20.43
CA VAL A 367 -13.78 -6.72 19.25
C VAL A 367 -14.80 -6.02 18.36
N THR A 368 -15.89 -5.50 18.94
CA THR A 368 -16.93 -4.79 18.16
C THR A 368 -16.39 -3.49 17.58
N GLY A 369 -15.61 -2.72 18.36
CA GLY A 369 -14.96 -1.50 17.90
C GLY A 369 -14.05 -1.75 16.69
N PHE A 370 -13.25 -2.82 16.72
CA PHE A 370 -12.43 -3.23 15.58
C PHE A 370 -13.28 -3.54 14.33
N HIS A 371 -14.38 -4.30 14.48
CA HIS A 371 -15.25 -4.66 13.36
C HIS A 371 -16.01 -3.44 12.80
N VAL A 372 -16.45 -2.53 13.66
CA VAL A 372 -17.07 -1.25 13.25
C VAL A 372 -16.06 -0.40 12.48
N LEU A 373 -14.81 -0.30 12.96
CA LEU A 373 -13.75 0.42 12.26
C LEU A 373 -13.45 -0.20 10.89
N TRP A 374 -13.40 -1.53 10.81
CA TRP A 374 -13.24 -2.24 9.55
C TRP A 374 -14.40 -1.98 8.59
N ALA A 375 -15.65 -2.12 9.05
CA ALA A 375 -16.85 -1.96 8.23
C ALA A 375 -17.00 -0.53 7.71
N THR A 376 -16.74 0.46 8.57
CA THR A 376 -16.78 1.88 8.19
C THR A 376 -15.68 2.23 7.18
N THR A 377 -14.45 1.72 7.37
CA THR A 377 -13.34 1.89 6.42
C THR A 377 -13.66 1.23 5.08
N TRP A 378 -14.19 0.01 5.10
CA TRP A 378 -14.62 -0.70 3.89
C TRP A 378 -15.72 0.07 3.14
N TRP A 379 -16.74 0.54 3.86
CA TRP A 379 -17.87 1.27 3.29
C TRP A 379 -17.46 2.61 2.69
N ARG A 380 -16.58 3.37 3.35
CA ARG A 380 -16.03 4.62 2.81
C ARG A 380 -15.35 4.40 1.47
N ARG A 381 -14.62 3.30 1.32
CA ARG A 381 -13.85 2.97 0.10
C ARG A 381 -14.70 2.35 -1.01
N HIS A 382 -15.57 1.41 -0.68
CA HIS A 382 -16.31 0.60 -1.66
C HIS A 382 -17.78 1.00 -1.81
N GLY A 383 -18.36 1.69 -0.83
CA GLY A 383 -19.75 2.13 -0.82
C GLY A 383 -20.18 2.90 -2.07
N PRO A 384 -19.41 3.88 -2.59
CA PRO A 384 -19.76 4.55 -3.84
C PRO A 384 -19.87 3.59 -5.04
N LYS A 385 -18.96 2.61 -5.14
CA LYS A 385 -19.00 1.59 -6.22
C LYS A 385 -20.17 0.63 -6.03
N ALA A 386 -20.42 0.20 -4.78
CA ALA A 386 -21.54 -0.66 -4.44
C ALA A 386 -22.89 0.00 -4.74
N ARG A 387 -23.04 1.30 -4.41
CA ARG A 387 -24.25 2.08 -4.76
C ARG A 387 -24.46 2.19 -6.26
N ARG A 388 -23.39 2.44 -7.03
CA ARG A 388 -23.47 2.47 -8.50
C ARG A 388 -23.90 1.12 -9.08
N ALA A 389 -23.32 0.02 -8.60
CA ALA A 389 -23.70 -1.33 -9.02
C ALA A 389 -25.15 -1.68 -8.66
N ALA A 390 -25.59 -1.35 -7.43
CA ALA A 390 -26.97 -1.55 -6.99
C ALA A 390 -27.97 -0.70 -7.80
N GLY A 391 -27.61 0.53 -8.15
CA GLY A 391 -28.42 1.40 -9.02
C GLY A 391 -28.57 0.84 -10.43
N LEU A 392 -27.50 0.27 -11.00
CA LEU A 392 -27.55 -0.41 -12.30
C LEU A 392 -28.44 -1.67 -12.25
N LEU A 393 -28.34 -2.47 -11.20
CA LEU A 393 -29.19 -3.66 -11.01
C LEU A 393 -30.67 -3.31 -10.82
N ARG A 394 -30.98 -2.19 -10.13
CA ARG A 394 -32.35 -1.69 -9.98
C ARG A 394 -32.92 -1.18 -11.31
N ARG A 395 -32.13 -0.45 -12.11
CA ARG A 395 -32.54 -0.02 -13.46
C ARG A 395 -32.78 -1.20 -14.41
N ASN A 396 -32.02 -2.28 -14.27
CA ASN A 396 -32.21 -3.48 -15.09
C ASN A 396 -33.41 -4.34 -14.65
N ARG A 397 -34.00 -4.08 -13.47
CA ARG A 397 -35.21 -4.77 -12.98
C ARG A 397 -36.51 -4.02 -13.27
N ASP A 398 -36.45 -2.70 -13.51
CA ASP A 398 -37.59 -1.86 -13.91
C ASP A 398 -37.28 -1.10 -15.22
N PRO A 399 -37.35 -1.75 -16.40
CA PRO A 399 -37.16 -1.08 -17.68
C PRO A 399 -38.26 -0.04 -18.01
N GLU A 400 -39.42 -0.09 -17.34
CA GLU A 400 -40.55 0.81 -17.61
C GLU A 400 -40.43 2.22 -16.98
N ARG A 401 -39.43 2.47 -16.12
CA ARG A 401 -39.22 3.80 -15.51
C ARG A 401 -38.26 4.71 -16.28
N SER A 402 -37.66 4.26 -17.39
CA SER A 402 -36.78 5.11 -18.23
C SER A 402 -37.49 5.77 -19.41
N VAL A 403 -38.81 5.60 -19.54
CA VAL A 403 -39.65 6.24 -20.56
C VAL A 403 -40.84 6.91 -19.89
N ARG A 404 -40.60 7.90 -19.04
CA ARG A 404 -41.55 8.98 -18.70
C ARG A 404 -40.79 10.24 -18.34
#